data_AF-A0A0G0IAM4-F1
#
_entry.id   AF-A0A0G0IAM4-F1
#
_cell.length_a   1.000
_cell.length_b   1.000
_cell.length_c   1.000
_cell.angle_alpha   90.00
_cell.angle_beta   90.00
_cell.angle_gamma   90.00
#
_symmetry.space_group_name_H-M   'P 1'
#
loop_
_entity.id
_entity.type
_entity.pdbx_description
1 polymer ?
#
loop_
_entity_poly.entity_id
_entity_poly.type
_entity_poly.pdbx_seq_one_letter_code
_entity_poly.pdbx_strand_id
1 'polypeptide(L)' 'NVGSNAAQIFIDHGHKVIAISDSKGGIYNPNGINIKKLLEYKKNIRR' A
#
# COMPACT_ATOMS: atom_id res chain seq x y z
N ASN A 1 -7.75 6.31 1.60
CA ASN A 1 -7.57 6.74 3.01
C ASN A 1 -6.20 7.39 3.11
N VAL A 2 -5.86 8.01 4.25
CA VAL A 2 -4.58 8.71 4.42
C VAL A 2 -3.37 7.77 4.24
N GLY A 3 -3.42 6.55 4.76
CA GLY A 3 -2.35 5.56 4.60
C GLY A 3 -2.03 5.19 3.15
N SER A 4 -3.06 4.99 2.31
CA SER A 4 -2.87 4.75 0.87
C SER A 4 -2.25 5.95 0.14
N ASN A 5 -2.61 7.18 0.51
CA ASN A 5 -2.00 8.38 -0.05
C ASN A 5 -0.54 8.53 0.40
N ALA A 6 -0.24 8.31 1.68
CA ALA A 6 1.12 8.36 2.19
C ALA A 6 2.02 7.32 1.48
N ALA A 7 1.54 6.09 1.30
CA ALA A 7 2.26 5.04 0.59
C ALA A 7 2.55 5.40 -0.88
N GLN A 8 1.64 6.11 -1.55
CA GLN A 8 1.84 6.62 -2.91
C GLN A 8 2.93 7.69 -2.95
N ILE A 9 2.87 8.69 -2.08
CA ILE A 9 3.88 9.75 -1.97
C ILE A 9 5.28 9.16 -1.72
N PHE A 10 5.39 8.21 -0.80
CA PHE A 10 6.67 7.58 -0.50
C PHE A 10 7.28 6.89 -1.72
N ILE A 11 6.47 6.21 -2.52
CA ILE A 11 6.96 5.55 -3.75
C ILE A 11 7.34 6.57 -4.82
N ASP A 12 6.56 7.63 -4.96
CA ASP A 12 6.86 8.69 -5.95
C ASP A 12 8.18 9.40 -5.61
N HIS A 13 8.60 9.37 -4.34
CA HIS A 13 9.89 9.88 -3.86
C HIS A 13 10.99 8.79 -3.76
N GLY A 14 10.77 7.60 -4.31
CA GLY A 14 11.79 6.53 -4.39
C GLY A 14 11.97 5.70 -3.11
N HIS A 15 11.07 5.82 -2.14
CA HIS A 15 11.11 4.99 -0.94
C HIS A 15 10.47 3.62 -1.15
N LYS A 16 10.97 2.65 -0.38
CA LYS A 16 10.44 1.28 -0.34
C LYS A 16 9.45 1.12 0.81
N VAL A 17 8.20 0.84 0.49
CA VAL A 17 7.17 0.50 1.48
C VAL A 17 7.23 -1.00 1.77
N ILE A 18 7.50 -1.39 3.02
CA ILE A 18 7.62 -2.82 3.44
C ILE A 18 6.46 -3.31 4.29
N ALA A 19 5.64 -2.40 4.83
CA ALA A 19 4.51 -2.75 5.69
C ALA A 19 3.37 -1.76 5.50
N ILE A 20 2.14 -2.25 5.57
CA ILE A 20 0.93 -1.43 5.64
C ILE A 20 -0.10 -2.10 6.56
N SER A 21 -0.94 -1.31 7.22
CA SER A 21 -2.05 -1.83 8.02
C SER A 21 -3.32 -1.00 7.84
N ASP A 22 -4.47 -1.63 8.06
CA ASP A 22 -5.76 -0.99 8.26
C ASP A 22 -6.54 -1.68 9.40
N SER A 23 -7.80 -1.28 9.61
CA SER A 23 -8.62 -1.82 10.69
C SER A 23 -8.90 -3.32 10.60
N LYS A 24 -8.65 -3.97 9.45
CA LYS A 24 -8.86 -5.40 9.24
C LYS A 24 -7.57 -6.22 9.38
N GLY A 25 -6.42 -5.58 9.54
CA GLY A 25 -5.13 -6.24 9.68
C GLY A 25 -4.01 -5.53 8.92
N GLY A 26 -2.87 -6.20 8.77
CA GLY A 26 -1.70 -5.64 8.08
C GLY A 26 -0.98 -6.66 7.21
N ILE A 27 -0.22 -6.14 6.25
CA ILE A 27 0.63 -6.90 5.34
C ILE A 27 2.06 -6.41 5.55
N TYR A 28 2.99 -7.35 5.68
CA TYR A 28 4.42 -7.10 5.81
C TYR A 28 5.17 -7.91 4.75
N ASN A 29 6.11 -7.25 4.05
CA ASN A 29 7.03 -7.88 3.13
C ASN A 29 8.39 -7.15 3.17
N PRO A 30 9.46 -7.75 3.71
CA PRO A 30 10.78 -7.12 3.76
C PRO A 30 11.36 -6.81 2.36
N ASN A 31 10.91 -7.55 1.34
CA ASN A 31 11.28 -7.33 -0.05
C ASN A 31 10.51 -6.17 -0.70
N GLY A 32 9.56 -5.57 0.00
CA GLY A 32 8.78 -4.43 -0.47
C GLY A 32 7.40 -4.83 -0.99
N ILE A 33 6.47 -3.90 -0.89
CA ILE A 33 5.08 -4.07 -1.32
C ILE A 33 4.89 -3.28 -2.60
N ASN A 34 4.36 -3.92 -3.64
CA ASN A 34 3.94 -3.22 -4.84
C ASN A 34 2.62 -2.47 -4.57
N ILE A 35 2.73 -1.24 -4.10
CA ILE A 35 1.57 -0.43 -3.72
C ILE A 35 0.67 -0.12 -4.92
N LYS A 36 1.20 0.05 -6.13
CA LYS A 36 0.37 0.25 -7.34
C LYS A 36 -0.61 -0.92 -7.53
N LYS A 37 -0.09 -2.15 -7.54
CA LYS A 37 -0.92 -3.37 -7.64
C LYS A 37 -1.90 -3.49 -6.46
N LEU A 38 -1.46 -3.14 -5.26
CA LEU A 38 -2.30 -3.19 -4.08
C LEU A 38 -3.49 -2.21 -4.16
N LEU A 39 -3.26 -0.98 -4.62
CA LEU A 39 -4.32 0.03 -4.78
C LEU A 39 -5.32 -0.38 -5.85
N GLU A 40 -4.85 -0.95 -6.97
CA GLU A 40 -5.72 -1.52 -8.01
C GLU A 40 -6.58 -2.67 -7.46
N TYR A 41 -5.98 -3.60 -6.71
CA TYR A 41 -6.70 -4.71 -6.09
C TYR A 41 -7.79 -4.23 -5.13
N LYS A 42 -7.47 -3.23 -4.29
CA LYS A 42 -8.42 -2.66 -3.31
C LYS A 42 -9.57 -1.91 -4.00
N LYS A 43 -9.32 -1.30 -5.17
CA LYS A 43 -10.36 -0.67 -6.00
C LYS A 43 -11.30 -1.70 -6.62
N ASN A 44 -10.77 -2.86 -7.03
CA ASN A 44 -11.56 -3.94 -7.64
C ASN A 44 -12.40 -4.74 -6.64
N ILE A 45 -11.92 -4.93 -5.40
CA ILE A 45 -12.69 -5.64 -4.34
C ILE A 45 -13.89 -4.84 -3.82
N ARG A 46 -13.87 -3.51 -3.94
CA ARG A 46 -14.96 -2.64 -3.46
C ARG A 46 -16.10 -2.46 -4.48
N ARG A 47 -16.32 -3.44 -5.37
CA ARG A 47 -17.51 -3.47 -6.23
C ARG A 47 -18.65 -4.20 -5.55
#